data_AF-A0A972I3M4-F1
#
_entry.id   AF-A0A972I3M4-F1
#
_cell.length_a   1.000
_cell.length_b   1.000
_cell.length_c   1.000
_cell.angle_alpha   90.00
_cell.angle_beta   90.00
_cell.angle_gamma   90.00
#
_symmetry.space_group_name_H-M   'P 1'
#
loop_
_entity.id
_entity.type
_entity.pdbx_description
1 polymer ?
#
loop_
_entity_poly.entity_id
_entity_poly.type
_entity_poly.pdbx_seq_one_letter_code
_entity_poly.pdbx_strand_id
1 'polypeptide(L)'
;MRVLMILAGAMTGAVGLFCSVNAGYPFITVAFIVGIVAIFSGIIEILVTDSVCGCEESKPWVRIEGVTSIILGLVFLSNQITEDVAIVSVFGLWIMITGLRIIPRLTERYDKNSNRYYVVLAYAVVASCVGVYSFFNTALFNFDTLMLVGIILLLQGINHLRIALLMEYKKPDIIKSQIERLVEAKVDAAMAKEQAKEALKAAKDAKANVDKIYKERDRGRSASRKKNK
;
A
#
# COMPACT_ATOMS: atom_id res chain seq x y z
N MET A 1 3.18 12.01 -12.11
CA MET A 1 3.04 11.21 -10.88
C MET A 1 3.75 9.87 -10.96
N ARG A 2 3.38 8.95 -11.87
CA ARG A 2 4.11 7.67 -12.06
C ARG A 2 5.63 7.84 -12.26
N VAL A 3 6.04 8.77 -13.13
CA VAL A 3 7.47 9.02 -13.43
C VAL A 3 8.24 9.48 -12.18
N LEU A 4 7.64 10.28 -11.31
CA LEU A 4 8.29 10.75 -10.07
C LEU A 4 8.53 9.59 -9.10
N MET A 5 7.58 8.67 -8.97
CA MET A 5 7.72 7.52 -8.08
C MET A 5 8.67 6.45 -8.66
N ILE A 6 8.71 6.31 -9.99
CA ILE A 6 9.76 5.52 -10.67
C ILE A 6 11.14 6.13 -10.42
N LEU A 7 11.27 7.45 -10.52
CA LEU A 7 12.52 8.15 -10.23
C LEU A 7 12.93 7.98 -8.76
N ALA A 8 12.00 8.12 -7.82
CA ALA A 8 12.26 7.88 -6.40
C ALA A 8 12.76 6.45 -6.15
N GLY A 9 12.06 5.45 -6.69
CA GLY A 9 12.48 4.04 -6.58
C GLY A 9 13.85 3.77 -7.21
N ALA A 10 14.13 4.38 -8.37
CA ALA A 10 15.43 4.25 -9.04
C ALA A 10 16.55 4.91 -8.23
N MET A 11 16.33 6.09 -7.64
CA MET A 11 17.31 6.76 -6.79
C MET A 11 17.59 5.95 -5.51
N THR A 12 16.56 5.53 -4.78
CA THR A 12 16.72 4.72 -3.56
C THR A 12 17.40 3.39 -3.88
N GLY A 13 17.02 2.74 -4.98
CA GLY A 13 17.66 1.50 -5.45
C GLY A 13 19.12 1.70 -5.86
N ALA A 14 19.46 2.77 -6.56
CA ALA A 14 20.83 3.07 -6.95
C ALA A 14 21.73 3.33 -5.73
N VAL A 15 21.23 4.06 -4.74
CA VAL A 15 21.94 4.26 -3.46
C VAL A 15 22.11 2.92 -2.72
N GLY A 16 21.07 2.08 -2.68
CA GLY A 16 21.16 0.75 -2.08
C GLY A 16 22.20 -0.15 -2.77
N LEU A 17 22.27 -0.10 -4.10
CA LEU A 17 23.29 -0.82 -4.87
C LEU A 17 24.69 -0.28 -4.55
N PHE A 18 24.85 1.05 -4.51
CA PHE A 18 26.11 1.69 -4.15
C PHE A 18 26.58 1.27 -2.74
N CYS A 19 25.68 1.26 -1.76
CA CYS A 19 25.98 0.77 -0.41
C CYS A 19 26.39 -0.71 -0.42
N SER A 20 25.73 -1.55 -1.23
CA SER A 20 26.02 -2.98 -1.29
C SER A 20 27.38 -3.29 -1.91
N VAL A 21 27.80 -2.54 -2.94
CA VAL A 21 29.10 -2.73 -3.60
C VAL A 21 30.26 -2.20 -2.76
N ASN A 22 30.03 -1.12 -2.01
CA ASN A 22 31.04 -0.52 -1.13
C ASN A 22 31.07 -1.15 0.28
N ALA A 23 30.66 -2.41 0.40
CA ALA A 23 30.77 -3.17 1.64
C ALA A 23 32.23 -3.15 2.14
N GLY A 24 32.43 -2.65 3.36
CA GLY A 24 33.75 -2.46 3.98
C GLY A 24 34.05 -1.01 4.42
N TYR A 25 33.29 -0.02 3.94
CA TYR A 25 33.35 1.35 4.47
C TYR A 25 32.34 1.57 5.60
N PRO A 26 32.64 2.45 6.57
CA PRO A 26 31.72 2.75 7.65
C PRO A 26 30.51 3.53 7.12
N PHE A 27 29.31 3.19 7.59
CA PHE A 27 28.04 3.76 7.13
C PHE A 27 28.00 5.29 7.23
N ILE A 28 28.70 5.85 8.21
CA ILE A 28 28.83 7.31 8.43
C ILE A 28 29.20 8.08 7.16
N THR A 29 30.03 7.49 6.28
CA THR A 29 30.50 8.12 5.04
C THR A 29 29.40 8.33 4.01
N VAL A 30 28.41 7.45 4.00
CA VAL A 30 27.28 7.48 3.05
C VAL A 30 25.97 7.94 3.70
N ALA A 31 25.92 8.01 5.03
CA ALA A 31 24.72 8.34 5.80
C ALA A 31 24.08 9.67 5.37
N PHE A 32 24.89 10.66 5.03
CA PHE A 32 24.41 11.95 4.53
C PHE A 32 23.68 11.82 3.19
N ILE A 33 24.25 11.06 2.25
CA ILE A 33 23.67 10.82 0.92
C ILE A 33 22.37 10.02 1.07
N VAL A 34 22.40 8.96 1.87
CA VAL A 34 21.23 8.11 2.16
C VAL A 34 20.10 8.94 2.78
N GLY A 35 20.41 9.81 3.74
CA GLY A 35 19.43 10.65 4.41
C GLY A 35 18.77 11.67 3.48
N ILE A 36 19.54 12.34 2.62
CA ILE A 36 18.98 13.26 1.62
C ILE A 36 18.04 12.52 0.67
N VAL A 37 18.47 11.37 0.13
CA VAL A 37 17.66 10.59 -0.81
C VAL A 37 16.40 10.04 -0.14
N ALA A 38 16.46 9.65 1.13
CA ALA A 38 15.30 9.23 1.91
C ALA A 38 14.28 10.37 2.07
N ILE A 39 14.73 11.59 2.39
CA ILE A 39 13.84 12.77 2.48
C ILE A 39 13.20 13.05 1.12
N PHE A 40 13.97 13.06 0.03
CA PHE A 40 13.41 13.29 -1.30
C PHE A 40 12.40 12.21 -1.72
N SER A 41 12.69 10.92 -1.47
CA SER A 41 11.75 9.83 -1.72
C SER A 41 10.46 10.00 -0.93
N GLY A 42 10.58 10.32 0.36
CA GLY A 42 9.42 10.52 1.23
C GLY A 42 8.55 11.71 0.82
N ILE A 43 9.15 12.83 0.38
CA ILE A 43 8.39 13.97 -0.19
C ILE A 43 7.62 13.53 -1.44
N ILE A 44 8.27 12.78 -2.35
CA ILE A 44 7.62 12.28 -3.57
C ILE A 44 6.44 11.35 -3.22
N GLU A 45 6.60 10.45 -2.25
CA GLU A 45 5.55 9.54 -1.78
C GLU A 45 4.33 10.28 -1.22
N ILE A 46 4.55 11.35 -0.46
CA ILE A 46 3.47 12.20 0.07
C ILE A 46 2.74 12.90 -1.08
N LEU A 47 3.45 13.53 -2.01
CA LEU A 47 2.86 14.23 -3.17
C LEU A 47 2.04 13.29 -4.06
N VAL A 48 2.54 12.06 -4.22
CA VAL A 48 1.87 11.04 -5.02
C VAL A 48 0.58 10.57 -4.34
N THR A 49 0.56 10.48 -3.01
CA THR A 49 -0.63 10.03 -2.26
C THR A 49 -1.86 10.89 -2.54
N ASP A 50 -1.71 12.20 -2.65
CA ASP A 50 -2.84 13.11 -2.92
C ASP A 50 -3.36 12.99 -4.35
N SER A 51 -2.55 12.48 -5.27
CA SER A 51 -2.93 12.27 -6.68
C SER A 51 -3.54 10.89 -6.96
N VAL A 52 -3.45 9.94 -6.04
CA VAL A 52 -4.13 8.64 -6.17
C VAL A 52 -5.60 8.85 -5.82
N CYS A 53 -6.43 9.24 -6.80
CA CYS A 53 -7.88 9.34 -6.64
C CYS A 53 -8.54 8.06 -7.20
N GLY A 54 -8.92 7.13 -6.32
CA GLY A 54 -9.62 5.90 -6.74
C GLY A 54 -9.56 4.70 -5.78
N CYS A 55 -8.68 4.71 -4.77
CA CYS A 55 -8.65 3.65 -3.74
C CYS A 55 -8.44 4.28 -2.35
N GLU A 56 -9.51 4.77 -1.73
CA GLU A 56 -9.48 5.47 -0.43
C GLU A 56 -8.72 4.70 0.67
N GLU A 57 -8.83 3.38 0.71
CA GLU A 57 -8.20 2.57 1.76
C GLU A 57 -6.68 2.43 1.66
N SER A 58 -6.08 2.57 0.47
CA SER A 58 -4.61 2.46 0.30
C SER A 58 -3.87 3.78 0.47
N LYS A 59 -4.56 4.92 0.37
CA LYS A 59 -3.96 6.27 0.50
C LYS A 59 -3.28 6.51 1.84
N PRO A 60 -3.90 6.24 3.02
CA PRO A 60 -3.27 6.56 4.30
C PRO A 60 -1.96 5.81 4.51
N TRP A 61 -1.85 4.62 3.94
CA TRP A 61 -0.69 3.76 4.15
C TRP A 61 0.54 4.17 3.35
N VAL A 62 0.36 4.59 2.09
CA VAL A 62 1.45 5.17 1.30
C VAL A 62 1.92 6.48 1.95
N ARG A 63 0.99 7.25 2.54
CA ARG A 63 1.35 8.44 3.32
C ARG A 63 2.21 8.11 4.53
N ILE A 64 1.85 7.07 5.30
CA ILE A 64 2.62 6.65 6.48
C ILE A 64 4.02 6.21 6.06
N GLU A 65 4.17 5.51 4.93
CA GLU A 65 5.47 5.09 4.42
C GLU A 65 6.36 6.28 4.04
N GLY A 66 5.80 7.27 3.32
CA GLY A 66 6.51 8.50 2.98
C GLY A 66 6.92 9.33 4.21
N VAL A 67 6.03 9.47 5.19
CA VAL A 67 6.35 10.15 6.46
C VAL A 67 7.46 9.39 7.22
N THR A 68 7.40 8.05 7.25
CA THR A 68 8.44 7.24 7.89
C THR A 68 9.80 7.45 7.22
N SER A 69 9.83 7.50 5.88
CA SER A 69 11.05 7.75 5.10
C SER A 69 11.66 9.14 5.39
N ILE A 70 10.82 10.18 5.53
CA ILE A 70 11.29 11.53 5.93
C ILE A 70 11.88 11.52 7.34
N ILE A 71 11.18 10.91 8.30
CA ILE A 71 11.65 10.82 9.69
C ILE A 71 13.00 10.10 9.75
N LEU A 72 13.12 8.97 9.05
CA LEU A 72 14.37 8.23 8.97
C LEU A 72 15.49 9.07 8.35
N GLY A 73 15.20 9.77 7.24
CA GLY A 73 16.16 10.66 6.61
C GLY A 73 16.68 11.75 7.55
N LEU A 74 15.80 12.37 8.36
CA LEU A 74 16.18 13.36 9.37
C LEU A 74 17.02 12.77 10.49
N VAL A 75 16.70 11.56 10.94
CA VAL A 75 17.48 10.85 11.97
C VAL A 75 18.90 10.58 11.48
N PHE A 76 19.07 10.17 10.21
CA PHE A 76 20.40 9.96 9.62
C PHE A 76 21.17 11.27 9.44
N LEU A 77 20.51 12.35 9.04
CA LEU A 77 21.13 13.68 8.95
C LEU A 77 21.58 14.20 10.33
N SER A 78 20.87 13.82 11.38
CA SER A 78 21.18 14.23 12.76
C SER A 78 22.36 13.47 13.37
N ASN A 79 22.88 12.44 12.69
CA ASN A 79 24.00 11.61 13.13
C ASN A 79 23.86 11.07 14.57
N GLN A 80 22.62 10.88 15.07
CA GLN A 80 22.40 10.39 16.43
C GLN A 80 22.61 8.88 16.56
N ILE A 81 22.49 8.14 15.45
CA ILE A 81 22.69 6.69 15.43
C ILE A 81 24.07 6.42 14.84
N THR A 82 25.07 6.35 15.71
CA THR A 82 26.47 6.07 15.34
C THR A 82 26.83 4.60 15.51
N GLU A 83 25.98 3.83 16.19
CA GLU A 83 26.21 2.41 16.43
C GLU A 83 25.68 1.57 15.26
N ASP A 84 26.57 0.78 14.67
CA ASP A 84 26.29 -0.08 13.51
C ASP A 84 25.10 -1.03 13.74
N VAL A 85 25.01 -1.63 14.94
CA VAL A 85 23.90 -2.52 15.31
C VAL A 85 22.56 -1.78 15.32
N ALA A 86 22.53 -0.55 15.84
CA ALA A 86 21.32 0.25 15.91
C ALA A 86 20.86 0.69 14.50
N ILE A 87 21.80 1.04 13.62
CA ILE A 87 21.49 1.41 12.22
C ILE A 87 20.79 0.23 11.52
N VAL A 88 21.41 -0.96 11.54
CA VAL A 88 20.85 -2.16 10.90
C VAL A 88 19.49 -2.52 11.49
N SER A 89 19.32 -2.38 12.81
CA SER A 89 18.06 -2.67 13.50
C SER A 89 16.93 -1.72 13.09
N VAL A 90 17.21 -0.43 12.93
CA VAL A 90 16.19 0.57 12.50
C VAL A 90 15.75 0.30 11.06
N PHE A 91 16.69 0.06 10.15
CA PHE A 91 16.37 -0.32 8.78
C PHE A 91 15.64 -1.67 8.70
N GLY A 92 16.07 -2.64 9.51
CA GLY A 92 15.44 -3.95 9.63
C GLY A 92 13.99 -3.86 10.10
N LEU A 93 13.74 -3.04 11.12
CA LEU A 93 12.39 -2.77 11.61
C LEU A 93 11.53 -2.11 10.54
N TRP A 94 12.08 -1.13 9.82
CA TRP A 94 11.36 -0.43 8.75
C TRP A 94 10.89 -1.40 7.66
N ILE A 95 11.80 -2.19 7.10
CA ILE A 95 11.45 -3.14 6.03
C ILE A 95 10.54 -4.28 6.52
N MET A 96 10.69 -4.69 7.78
CA MET A 96 9.81 -5.69 8.40
C MET A 96 8.37 -5.16 8.50
N ILE A 97 8.18 -3.92 8.96
CA ILE A 97 6.86 -3.29 9.03
C ILE A 97 6.25 -3.17 7.63
N THR A 98 7.06 -2.82 6.63
CA THR A 98 6.62 -2.76 5.22
C THR A 98 6.18 -4.15 4.73
N GLY A 99 6.98 -5.20 4.97
CA GLY A 99 6.66 -6.58 4.58
C GLY A 99 5.38 -7.11 5.26
N LEU A 100 5.28 -6.99 6.58
CA LEU A 100 4.12 -7.45 7.35
C LEU A 100 2.82 -6.74 6.95
N ARG A 101 2.89 -5.46 6.56
CA ARG A 101 1.73 -4.70 6.07
C ARG A 101 1.16 -5.22 4.75
N ILE A 102 2.00 -5.83 3.91
CA ILE A 102 1.61 -6.27 2.57
C ILE A 102 0.78 -7.56 2.63
N ILE A 103 1.04 -8.45 3.60
CA ILE A 103 0.39 -9.76 3.76
C ILE A 103 -1.15 -9.67 3.93
N PRO A 104 -1.70 -8.92 4.90
CA PRO A 104 -3.15 -8.86 5.09
C PRO A 104 -3.86 -8.23 3.89
N ARG A 105 -3.25 -7.19 3.29
CA ARG A 105 -3.81 -6.51 2.11
C ARG A 105 -3.90 -7.40 0.89
N LEU A 106 -2.98 -8.36 0.77
CA LEU A 106 -2.98 -9.32 -0.32
C LEU A 106 -4.19 -10.22 -0.27
N THR A 107 -4.59 -10.60 0.93
CA THR A 107 -5.74 -11.48 1.17
C THR A 107 -7.05 -10.78 0.81
N GLU A 108 -7.11 -9.46 0.95
CA GLU A 108 -8.30 -8.65 0.69
C GLU A 108 -8.43 -8.20 -0.77
N ARG A 109 -7.31 -7.83 -1.44
CA ARG A 109 -7.35 -7.20 -2.77
C ARG A 109 -7.16 -8.14 -3.95
N TYR A 110 -6.54 -9.30 -3.75
CA TYR A 110 -6.15 -10.16 -4.87
C TYR A 110 -6.87 -11.49 -4.81
N ASP A 111 -7.44 -11.88 -5.94
CA ASP A 111 -7.89 -13.25 -6.15
C ASP A 111 -6.67 -14.19 -6.05
N LYS A 112 -6.80 -15.26 -5.25
CA LYS A 112 -5.70 -16.17 -4.87
C LYS A 112 -5.04 -16.86 -6.07
N ASN A 113 -5.65 -16.77 -7.25
CA ASN A 113 -5.21 -17.45 -8.46
C ASN A 113 -4.44 -16.55 -9.46
N SER A 114 -4.13 -15.30 -9.12
CA SER A 114 -3.35 -14.43 -10.01
C SER A 114 -1.85 -14.59 -9.82
N ASN A 115 -1.06 -14.66 -10.90
CA ASN A 115 0.42 -14.63 -10.83
C ASN A 115 0.93 -13.38 -10.08
N ARG A 116 0.19 -12.27 -10.11
CA ARG A 116 0.52 -11.04 -9.37
C ARG A 116 0.45 -11.27 -7.86
N TYR A 117 -0.49 -12.08 -7.36
CA TYR A 117 -0.61 -12.39 -5.93
C TYR A 117 0.68 -13.03 -5.40
N TYR A 118 1.19 -14.06 -6.10
CA TYR A 118 2.40 -14.76 -5.68
C TYR A 118 3.65 -13.88 -5.71
N VAL A 119 3.81 -13.03 -6.72
CA VAL A 119 4.96 -12.11 -6.79
C VAL A 119 4.95 -11.11 -5.64
N VAL A 120 3.78 -10.56 -5.31
CA VAL A 120 3.67 -9.61 -4.19
C VAL A 120 3.85 -10.31 -2.84
N LEU A 121 3.33 -11.53 -2.70
CA LEU A 121 3.48 -12.33 -1.48
C LEU A 121 4.95 -12.68 -1.25
N ALA A 122 5.65 -13.12 -2.31
CA ALA A 122 7.07 -13.42 -2.26
C ALA A 122 7.88 -12.20 -1.80
N TYR A 123 7.61 -11.02 -2.37
CA TYR A 123 8.25 -9.79 -1.91
C TYR A 123 7.99 -9.52 -0.41
N ALA A 124 6.75 -9.66 0.05
CA ALA A 124 6.40 -9.42 1.46
C ALA A 124 7.11 -10.39 2.41
N VAL A 125 7.18 -11.66 2.03
CA VAL A 125 7.89 -12.71 2.79
C VAL A 125 9.39 -12.40 2.82
N VAL A 126 10.00 -12.09 1.68
CA VAL A 126 11.43 -11.74 1.60
C VAL A 126 11.74 -10.51 2.44
N ALA A 127 10.96 -9.44 2.32
CA ALA A 127 11.12 -8.21 3.11
C ALA A 127 11.02 -8.49 4.62
N SER A 128 10.06 -9.33 5.03
CA SER A 128 9.88 -9.71 6.43
C SER A 128 11.05 -10.56 6.94
N CYS A 129 11.50 -11.55 6.17
CA CYS A 129 12.64 -12.39 6.52
C CYS A 129 13.94 -11.59 6.62
N VAL A 130 14.18 -10.66 5.70
CA VAL A 130 15.35 -9.77 5.74
C VAL A 130 15.29 -8.84 6.96
N GLY A 131 14.11 -8.29 7.26
CA GLY A 131 13.92 -7.46 8.46
C GLY A 131 14.17 -8.22 9.77
N VAL A 132 13.69 -9.47 9.88
CA VAL A 132 13.99 -10.34 11.03
C VAL A 132 15.49 -10.65 11.09
N TYR A 133 16.10 -10.96 9.94
CA TYR A 133 17.53 -11.24 9.86
C TYR A 133 18.38 -10.09 10.37
N SER A 134 18.01 -8.84 10.09
CA SER A 134 18.73 -7.64 10.55
C SER A 134 18.96 -7.60 12.07
N PHE A 135 18.04 -8.12 12.88
CA PHE A 135 18.19 -8.18 14.34
C PHE A 135 19.18 -9.24 14.81
N PHE A 136 19.34 -10.32 14.03
CA PHE A 136 20.20 -11.45 14.36
C PHE A 136 21.55 -11.41 13.62
N ASN A 137 21.89 -10.31 12.94
CA ASN A 137 23.08 -10.23 12.12
C ASN A 137 24.36 -10.61 12.88
N THR A 138 24.54 -10.07 14.09
CA THR A 138 25.71 -10.34 14.94
C THR A 138 25.80 -11.81 15.41
N ALA A 139 24.67 -12.53 15.44
CA ALA A 139 24.60 -13.92 15.89
C ALA A 139 24.68 -14.95 14.75
N LEU A 140 24.41 -14.55 13.52
CA LEU A 140 24.32 -15.45 12.36
C LEU A 140 25.56 -15.35 11.46
N PHE A 141 25.49 -14.56 10.39
CA PHE A 141 26.55 -14.48 9.37
C PHE A 141 27.43 -13.23 9.51
N ASN A 142 27.06 -12.28 10.38
CA ASN A 142 27.82 -11.08 10.69
C ASN A 142 28.26 -10.31 9.42
N PHE A 143 27.30 -10.04 8.53
CA PHE A 143 27.55 -9.23 7.34
C PHE A 143 27.82 -7.78 7.72
N ASP A 144 28.60 -7.10 6.89
CA ASP A 144 28.86 -5.67 7.04
C ASP A 144 27.56 -4.88 7.07
N THR A 145 27.46 -3.97 8.03
CA THR A 145 26.32 -3.07 8.24
C THR A 145 25.92 -2.34 6.96
N LEU A 146 26.90 -1.85 6.22
CA LEU A 146 26.68 -1.12 4.98
C LEU A 146 26.07 -2.00 3.88
N MET A 147 26.47 -3.27 3.81
CA MET A 147 25.91 -4.24 2.88
C MET A 147 24.43 -4.52 3.21
N LEU A 148 24.11 -4.71 4.49
CA LEU A 148 22.74 -4.97 4.91
C LEU A 148 21.81 -3.78 4.67
N VAL A 149 22.25 -2.58 5.00
CA VAL A 149 21.49 -1.37 4.68
C VAL A 149 21.30 -1.24 3.16
N GLY A 150 22.32 -1.57 2.37
CA GLY A 150 22.22 -1.61 0.92
C GLY A 150 21.13 -2.55 0.40
N ILE A 151 21.09 -3.79 0.92
CA ILE A 151 20.04 -4.78 0.58
C ILE A 151 18.66 -4.28 0.97
N ILE A 152 18.52 -3.68 2.15
CA ILE A 152 17.24 -3.14 2.63
C ILE A 152 16.76 -1.99 1.73
N LEU A 153 17.66 -1.06 1.37
CA LEU A 153 17.35 0.04 0.46
C LEU A 153 16.99 -0.45 -0.96
N LEU A 154 17.62 -1.52 -1.44
CA LEU A 154 17.25 -2.16 -2.70
C LEU A 154 15.82 -2.71 -2.65
N LEU A 155 15.47 -3.43 -1.58
CA LEU A 155 14.10 -3.92 -1.39
C LEU A 155 13.11 -2.78 -1.29
N GLN A 156 13.46 -1.68 -0.64
CA GLN A 156 12.62 -0.48 -0.54
C GLN A 156 12.43 0.18 -1.92
N GLY A 157 13.48 0.29 -2.72
CA GLY A 157 13.40 0.78 -4.10
C GLY A 157 12.46 -0.06 -4.98
N ILE A 158 12.50 -1.39 -4.84
CA ILE A 158 11.55 -2.30 -5.50
C ILE A 158 10.12 -2.03 -5.02
N ASN A 159 9.90 -1.73 -3.73
CA ASN A 159 8.57 -1.36 -3.23
C ASN A 159 8.02 -0.12 -3.92
N HIS A 160 8.83 0.94 -4.02
CA HIS A 160 8.44 2.18 -4.70
C HIS A 160 8.09 1.93 -6.16
N LEU A 161 8.87 1.11 -6.87
CA LEU A 161 8.57 0.71 -8.25
C LEU A 161 7.25 -0.04 -8.36
N ARG A 162 6.98 -0.96 -7.44
CA ARG A 162 5.72 -1.70 -7.41
C ARG A 162 4.53 -0.78 -7.19
N ILE A 163 4.61 0.16 -6.24
CA ILE A 163 3.56 1.15 -6.00
C ILE A 163 3.37 2.03 -7.26
N ALA A 164 4.46 2.45 -7.91
CA ALA A 164 4.42 3.24 -9.14
C ALA A 164 3.73 2.52 -10.31
N LEU A 165 3.98 1.21 -10.46
CA LEU A 165 3.37 0.37 -11.50
C LEU A 165 1.89 0.06 -11.22
N LEU A 166 1.52 -0.06 -9.94
CA LEU A 166 0.14 -0.34 -9.52
C LEU A 166 -0.79 0.86 -9.64
N MET A 167 -0.29 2.09 -9.57
CA MET A 167 -1.11 3.27 -9.83
C MET A 167 -1.56 3.28 -11.29
N GLU A 168 -2.84 3.03 -11.59
CA GLU A 168 -3.41 3.31 -12.92
C GLU A 168 -3.43 4.82 -13.21
N TYR A 169 -2.89 5.22 -14.37
CA TYR A 169 -2.79 6.62 -14.79
C TYR A 169 -4.17 7.10 -15.22
N LYS A 170 -4.93 7.68 -14.29
CA LYS A 170 -6.05 8.55 -14.65
C LYS A 170 -5.49 9.96 -14.83
N LYS A 171 -5.55 10.51 -16.06
CA LYS A 171 -5.13 11.90 -16.33
C LYS A 171 -5.81 12.84 -15.33
N PRO A 172 -5.10 13.83 -14.76
CA PRO A 172 -5.72 14.86 -13.94
C PRO A 172 -6.78 15.60 -14.77
N ASP A 173 -7.94 15.88 -14.17
CA ASP A 173 -9.10 16.51 -14.82
C ASP A 173 -8.81 17.86 -15.52
N ILE A 174 -7.65 18.46 -15.24
CA ILE A 174 -7.17 19.72 -15.80
C ILE A 174 -6.79 19.59 -17.28
N ILE A 175 -6.46 18.38 -17.77
CA ILE A 175 -6.07 18.10 -19.17
C ILE A 175 -7.15 17.31 -19.93
N LYS A 176 -8.39 17.25 -19.42
CA LYS A 176 -9.52 16.66 -20.16
C LYS A 176 -10.22 17.73 -20.99
N SER A 177 -10.30 17.52 -22.30
CA SER A 177 -11.12 18.37 -23.18
C SER A 177 -12.60 18.29 -22.77
N GLN A 178 -13.39 19.35 -23.00
CA GLN A 178 -14.79 19.42 -22.54
C GLN A 178 -15.67 18.26 -22.99
N ILE A 179 -15.34 17.63 -24.14
CA ILE A 179 -16.04 16.47 -24.69
C ILE A 179 -15.83 15.23 -23.81
N GLU A 180 -14.63 15.03 -23.25
CA GLU A 180 -14.28 13.87 -22.43
C GLU A 180 -14.94 13.93 -21.05
N ARG A 181 -15.09 15.15 -20.48
CA ARG A 181 -15.86 15.38 -19.23
C ARG A 181 -17.35 15.11 -19.41
N LEU A 182 -17.90 15.42 -20.59
CA LEU A 182 -19.30 15.11 -20.93
C LEU A 182 -19.55 13.63 -21.16
N VAL A 183 -18.58 12.89 -21.68
CA VAL A 183 -18.66 11.43 -21.86
C VAL A 183 -18.58 10.74 -20.51
N GLU A 184 -17.64 11.12 -19.64
CA GLU A 184 -17.49 10.52 -18.30
C GLU A 184 -18.69 10.84 -17.40
N ALA A 185 -19.18 12.09 -17.40
CA ALA A 185 -20.40 12.44 -16.68
C ALA A 185 -21.64 11.66 -17.17
N LYS A 186 -21.70 11.33 -18.47
CA LYS A 186 -22.78 10.48 -19.02
C LYS A 186 -22.63 9.01 -18.64
N VAL A 187 -21.40 8.49 -18.58
CA VAL A 187 -21.11 7.11 -18.17
C VAL A 187 -21.38 6.94 -16.67
N ASP A 188 -20.93 7.89 -15.83
CA ASP A 188 -21.19 7.88 -14.39
C ASP A 188 -22.68 8.05 -14.08
N ALA A 189 -23.40 8.91 -14.82
CA ALA A 189 -24.85 9.03 -14.71
C ALA A 189 -25.60 7.76 -15.18
N ALA A 190 -25.04 7.01 -16.12
CA ALA A 190 -25.60 5.72 -16.56
C ALA A 190 -25.39 4.64 -15.51
N MET A 191 -24.18 4.52 -14.94
CA MET A 191 -23.87 3.58 -13.86
C MET A 191 -24.69 3.88 -12.60
N ALA A 192 -24.86 5.16 -12.23
CA ALA A 192 -25.71 5.56 -11.11
C ALA A 192 -27.20 5.21 -11.34
N LYS A 193 -27.70 5.34 -12.59
CA LYS A 193 -29.07 4.92 -12.94
C LYS A 193 -29.25 3.40 -12.89
N GLU A 194 -28.23 2.63 -13.26
CA GLU A 194 -28.26 1.18 -13.20
C GLU A 194 -28.26 0.68 -11.76
N GLN A 195 -27.35 1.21 -10.92
CA GLN A 195 -27.33 0.93 -9.48
C GLN A 195 -28.63 1.34 -8.79
N ALA A 196 -29.22 2.48 -9.16
CA ALA A 196 -30.51 2.92 -8.64
C ALA A 196 -31.67 1.98 -9.05
N LYS A 197 -31.63 1.41 -10.27
CA LYS A 197 -32.61 0.40 -10.71
C LYS A 197 -32.47 -0.92 -9.95
N GLU A 198 -31.24 -1.37 -9.71
CA GLU A 198 -30.99 -2.58 -8.92
C GLU A 198 -31.42 -2.39 -7.46
N ALA A 199 -31.09 -1.26 -6.84
CA ALA A 199 -31.54 -0.92 -5.50
C ALA A 199 -33.08 -0.83 -5.41
N LEU A 200 -33.74 -0.27 -6.43
CA LEU A 200 -35.20 -0.23 -6.50
C LEU A 200 -35.82 -1.63 -6.65
N LYS A 201 -35.17 -2.52 -7.40
CA LYS A 201 -35.62 -3.91 -7.56
C LYS A 201 -35.48 -4.69 -6.25
N ALA A 202 -34.33 -4.58 -5.58
CA ALA A 202 -34.10 -5.16 -4.25
C ALA A 202 -35.10 -4.64 -3.21
N ALA A 203 -35.41 -3.33 -3.23
CA ALA A 203 -36.41 -2.74 -2.34
C ALA A 203 -37.83 -3.26 -2.61
N LYS A 204 -38.19 -3.46 -3.89
CA LYS A 204 -39.48 -4.07 -4.26
C LYS A 204 -39.57 -5.53 -3.82
N ASP A 205 -38.50 -6.30 -3.99
CA ASP A 205 -38.44 -7.70 -3.57
C ASP A 205 -38.52 -7.84 -2.05
N ALA A 206 -37.84 -6.96 -1.31
CA ALA A 206 -37.93 -6.88 0.14
C ALA A 206 -39.37 -6.54 0.61
N LYS A 207 -40.02 -5.58 -0.04
CA LYS A 207 -41.42 -5.20 0.28
C LYS A 207 -42.40 -6.34 -0.02
N ALA A 208 -42.22 -7.05 -1.14
CA ALA A 208 -43.03 -8.22 -1.48
C ALA A 208 -42.86 -9.36 -0.48
N ASN A 209 -41.65 -9.54 0.07
CA ASN A 209 -41.39 -10.56 1.09
C ASN A 209 -42.03 -10.21 2.43
N VAL A 210 -41.98 -8.93 2.81
CA VAL A 210 -42.69 -8.41 4.01
C VAL A 210 -44.20 -8.60 3.88
N ASP A 211 -44.80 -8.31 2.72
CA ASP A 211 -46.23 -8.52 2.48
C ASP A 211 -46.65 -10.00 2.57
N LYS A 212 -45.77 -10.93 2.16
CA LYS A 212 -46.00 -12.37 2.34
C LYS A 212 -46.01 -12.75 3.82
N ILE A 213 -45.05 -12.25 4.59
CA ILE A 213 -44.96 -12.50 6.04
C ILE A 213 -46.19 -11.93 6.76
N TYR A 214 -46.66 -10.73 6.38
CA TYR A 214 -47.90 -10.17 6.93
C TYR A 214 -49.12 -11.04 6.63
N LYS A 215 -49.26 -11.54 5.39
CA LYS A 215 -50.36 -12.43 4.99
C LYS A 215 -50.31 -13.78 5.71
N GLU A 216 -49.13 -14.34 5.94
CA GLU A 216 -48.96 -15.58 6.71
C GLU A 216 -49.32 -15.39 8.19
N ARG A 217 -48.89 -14.27 8.79
CA ARG A 217 -49.26 -13.90 10.17
C ARG A 217 -50.77 -13.77 10.35
N ASP A 218 -51.45 -13.13 9.41
CA ASP A 218 -52.91 -12.94 9.48
C ASP A 218 -53.67 -14.26 9.24
N ARG A 219 -53.18 -15.16 8.37
CA ARG A 219 -53.72 -16.52 8.25
C ARG A 219 -53.53 -17.33 9.53
N GLY A 220 -52.35 -17.23 10.17
CA GLY A 220 -52.07 -17.89 11.44
C GLY A 220 -52.98 -17.42 12.59
N ARG A 221 -53.23 -16.10 12.68
CA ARG A 221 -54.20 -15.53 13.65
C ARG A 221 -55.63 -16.00 13.39
N SER A 222 -56.03 -16.09 12.13
CA SER A 222 -57.37 -16.53 11.72
C SER A 222 -57.61 -18.02 12.03
N ALA A 223 -56.59 -18.85 11.86
CA ALA A 223 -56.64 -20.28 12.20
C ALA A 223 -56.67 -20.51 13.72
N SER A 224 -55.93 -19.71 14.49
CA SER A 224 -55.92 -19.81 15.96
C SER A 224 -57.25 -19.36 16.59
N ARG A 225 -57.94 -18.36 16.01
CA ARG A 225 -59.29 -17.96 16.43
C ARG A 225 -60.39 -19.00 16.16
N LYS A 226 -60.21 -19.88 15.17
CA LYS A 226 -61.16 -20.98 14.88
C LYS A 226 -60.97 -22.20 15.77
N LYS A 227 -59.81 -22.35 16.43
CA LYS A 227 -59.53 -23.46 17.36
C LYS A 227 -60.02 -23.21 18.81
N ASN A 228 -60.30 -21.96 19.16
CA ASN A 228 -60.79 -21.54 20.48
C ASN A 228 -62.33 -21.30 20.51
N LYS A 229 -63.06 -21.87 19.56
CA LYS A 229 -64.53 -21.89 19.49
C LYS A 229 -64.96 -23.34 19.33
#